data_AF-A0A948HL77-F1
#
_entry.id   AF-A0A948HL77-F1
#
_cell.length_a   1.000
_cell.length_b   1.000
_cell.length_c   1.000
_cell.angle_alpha   90.00
_cell.angle_beta   90.00
_cell.angle_gamma   90.00
#
_symmetry.space_group_name_H-M   'P 1'
#
loop_
_entity.id
_entity.type
_entity.pdbx_description
1 polymer ?
#
loop_
_entity_poly.entity_id
_entity_poly.type
_entity_poly.pdbx_seq_one_letter_code
_entity_poly.pdbx_strand_id
1 'polypeptide(L)'
;MSAPAPSSSQPDMTRFADVAAPPRVRRLLAALHGLAVQTLTAPLKLTIVELERELFRDAERARNSQIQADIFAQARQLHEVNAQFGPRFLEAVAVSLASLRGPRHTQRIVPTEVSVSATALTLVNDTDVDRDIVLADIIRREAQRSATALQLLGQRFGVLAAGPAFDVDDLPFGPQALCRIVRELGEDFALGLETQLALYRVFDRQLLERLGELLERANILLAHEGVLPGLVYTPYLARSATTRRIITGPERGLPGARGGAAARPLTGWNGSAPSTGWAAMTEQAMALATASAAPDGTAPIGDAA
;
A
#
# COMPACT_ATOMS: atom_id res chain seq x y z
N MET A 1 -24.49 -19.29 -36.26
CA MET A 1 -23.35 -18.36 -36.20
C MET A 1 -22.66 -18.61 -34.86
N SER A 2 -21.64 -19.45 -34.86
CA SER A 2 -20.91 -19.82 -33.63
C SER A 2 -19.79 -18.82 -33.41
N ALA A 3 -19.78 -18.16 -32.25
CA ALA A 3 -18.73 -17.25 -31.84
C ALA A 3 -17.38 -18.00 -31.73
N PRO A 4 -16.26 -17.40 -32.15
CA PRO A 4 -14.95 -18.01 -31.97
C PRO A 4 -14.58 -17.99 -30.48
N ALA A 5 -14.14 -19.13 -29.96
CA ALA A 5 -13.61 -19.26 -28.60
C ALA A 5 -12.38 -18.35 -28.43
N PRO A 6 -12.15 -17.75 -27.24
CA PRO A 6 -10.94 -17.00 -26.97
C PRO A 6 -9.74 -17.95 -27.04
N SER A 7 -8.81 -17.66 -27.93
CA SER A 7 -7.55 -18.38 -28.09
C SER A 7 -6.83 -18.47 -26.74
N SER A 8 -6.80 -19.65 -26.15
CA SER A 8 -6.05 -19.92 -24.92
C SER A 8 -4.57 -19.88 -25.25
N SER A 9 -3.90 -18.77 -24.91
CA SER A 9 -2.45 -18.72 -24.80
C SER A 9 -2.03 -19.86 -23.87
N GLN A 10 -1.43 -20.92 -24.42
CA GLN A 10 -0.96 -22.05 -23.61
C GLN A 10 0.02 -21.50 -22.58
N PRO A 11 -0.21 -21.74 -21.28
CA PRO A 11 0.70 -21.28 -20.25
C PRO A 11 2.07 -21.94 -20.48
N ASP A 12 3.15 -21.16 -20.43
CA ASP A 12 4.50 -21.67 -20.57
C ASP A 12 4.83 -22.58 -19.37
N MET A 13 4.57 -23.87 -19.57
CA MET A 13 4.73 -24.89 -18.54
C MET A 13 6.21 -25.16 -18.20
N THR A 14 7.13 -24.80 -19.10
CA THR A 14 8.57 -25.07 -18.92
C THR A 14 9.15 -24.24 -17.79
N ARG A 15 8.69 -22.99 -17.66
CA ARG A 15 9.12 -22.03 -16.65
C ARG A 15 8.96 -22.50 -15.20
N PHE A 16 7.94 -23.30 -14.91
CA PHE A 16 7.68 -23.81 -13.55
C PHE A 16 7.98 -25.31 -13.41
N ALA A 17 8.63 -25.94 -14.40
CA ALA A 17 8.90 -27.37 -14.40
C ALA A 17 9.79 -27.78 -13.22
N ASP A 18 10.81 -26.97 -12.90
CA ASP A 18 11.81 -27.28 -11.86
C ASP A 18 11.36 -26.91 -10.44
N VAL A 19 10.19 -26.28 -10.30
CA VAL A 19 9.65 -25.90 -8.99
C VAL A 19 9.28 -27.15 -8.20
N ALA A 20 9.75 -27.24 -6.96
CA ALA A 20 9.45 -28.32 -6.01
C ALA A 20 7.98 -28.29 -5.51
N ALA A 21 7.05 -28.56 -6.42
CA ALA A 21 5.61 -28.55 -6.18
C ALA A 21 4.87 -29.63 -6.98
N PRO A 22 3.68 -30.08 -6.53
CA PRO A 22 2.86 -31.02 -7.27
C PRO A 22 2.55 -30.55 -8.71
N PRO A 23 2.37 -31.47 -9.68
CA PRO A 23 2.08 -31.11 -11.07
C PRO A 23 0.86 -30.19 -11.26
N ARG A 24 -0.14 -30.30 -10.39
CA ARG A 24 -1.29 -29.37 -10.37
C ARG A 24 -0.86 -27.96 -9.98
N VAL A 25 -0.04 -27.80 -8.94
CA VAL A 25 0.44 -26.48 -8.49
C VAL A 25 1.30 -25.83 -9.56
N ARG A 26 2.24 -26.57 -10.18
CA ARG A 26 3.06 -26.05 -11.29
C ARG A 26 2.22 -25.52 -12.46
N ARG A 27 1.14 -26.23 -12.83
CA ARG A 27 0.17 -25.76 -13.83
C ARG A 27 -0.54 -24.47 -13.42
N LEU A 28 -0.97 -24.37 -12.15
CA LEU A 28 -1.61 -23.18 -11.63
C LEU A 28 -0.67 -21.97 -11.57
N LEU A 29 0.59 -22.18 -11.19
CA LEU A 29 1.62 -21.12 -11.24
C LEU A 29 1.84 -20.63 -12.69
N ALA A 30 1.94 -21.55 -13.64
CA ALA A 30 2.07 -21.21 -15.06
C ALA A 30 0.84 -20.43 -15.58
N ALA A 31 -0.38 -20.83 -15.17
CA ALA A 31 -1.60 -20.13 -15.52
C ALA A 31 -1.68 -18.73 -14.90
N LEU A 32 -1.29 -18.57 -13.62
CA LEU A 32 -1.21 -17.28 -12.94
C LEU A 32 -0.19 -16.35 -13.60
N HIS A 33 0.98 -16.87 -13.96
CA HIS A 33 1.99 -16.09 -14.68
C HIS A 33 1.49 -15.69 -16.08
N GLY A 34 0.88 -16.61 -16.83
CA GLY A 34 0.26 -16.31 -18.12
C GLY A 34 -0.80 -15.22 -18.02
N LEU A 35 -1.59 -15.21 -16.95
CA LEU A 35 -2.55 -14.13 -16.65
C LEU A 35 -1.84 -12.79 -16.40
N ALA A 36 -0.76 -12.80 -15.61
CA ALA A 36 0.04 -11.61 -15.35
C ALA A 36 0.67 -11.06 -16.65
N VAL A 37 1.24 -11.92 -17.50
CA VAL A 37 1.77 -11.53 -18.81
C VAL A 37 0.69 -10.86 -19.66
N GLN A 38 -0.49 -11.47 -19.77
CA GLN A 38 -1.60 -10.90 -20.56
C GLN A 38 -2.08 -9.55 -20.03
N THR A 39 -2.14 -9.40 -18.70
CA THR A 39 -2.73 -8.21 -18.07
C THR A 39 -1.73 -7.05 -17.94
N LEU A 40 -0.46 -7.35 -17.69
CA LEU A 40 0.55 -6.36 -17.30
C LEU A 40 1.45 -5.90 -18.46
N THR A 41 1.56 -6.66 -19.56
CA THR A 41 2.48 -6.32 -20.67
C THR A 41 2.23 -4.92 -21.24
N ALA A 42 0.98 -4.58 -21.54
CA ALA A 42 0.65 -3.27 -22.10
C ALA A 42 0.86 -2.11 -21.10
N PRO A 43 0.36 -2.19 -19.85
CA PRO A 43 0.67 -1.21 -18.80
C PRO A 43 2.17 -0.98 -18.59
N LEU A 44 2.98 -2.04 -18.50
CA LEU A 44 4.43 -1.93 -18.28
C LEU A 44 5.14 -1.18 -19.40
N LYS A 45 4.73 -1.44 -20.66
CA LYS A 45 5.25 -0.68 -21.81
C LYS A 45 4.83 0.78 -21.74
N LEU A 46 3.58 1.05 -21.40
CA LEU A 46 3.06 2.42 -21.25
C LEU A 46 3.76 3.17 -20.12
N THR A 47 4.17 2.49 -19.04
CA THR A 47 4.93 3.09 -17.94
C THR A 47 6.20 3.76 -18.45
N ILE A 48 7.01 3.08 -19.27
CA ILE A 48 8.26 3.67 -19.77
C ILE A 48 7.99 4.76 -20.81
N VAL A 49 7.00 4.56 -21.68
CA VAL A 49 6.60 5.58 -22.67
C VAL A 49 6.13 6.87 -22.00
N GLU A 50 5.35 6.78 -20.92
CA GLU A 50 4.87 7.98 -20.22
C GLU A 50 5.96 8.60 -19.33
N LEU A 51 6.87 7.79 -18.76
CA LEU A 51 8.05 8.31 -18.08
C LEU A 51 8.95 9.11 -19.03
N GLU A 52 9.20 8.59 -20.23
CA GLU A 52 9.96 9.29 -21.26
C GLU A 52 9.30 10.64 -21.59
N ARG A 53 7.97 10.67 -21.77
CA ARG A 53 7.22 11.92 -21.99
C ARG A 53 7.33 12.89 -20.82
N GLU A 54 7.30 12.41 -19.58
CA GLU A 54 7.51 13.28 -18.41
C GLU A 54 8.90 13.92 -18.43
N LEU A 55 9.96 13.13 -18.69
CA LEU A 55 11.31 13.67 -18.81
C LEU A 55 11.44 14.69 -19.95
N PHE A 56 10.80 14.47 -21.10
CA PHE A 56 10.79 15.45 -22.18
C PHE A 56 10.14 16.77 -21.74
N ARG A 57 9.00 16.72 -21.05
CA ARG A 57 8.33 17.92 -20.52
C ARG A 57 9.18 18.63 -19.45
N ASP A 58 9.96 17.89 -18.67
CA ASP A 58 10.86 18.47 -17.67
C ASP A 58 12.08 19.12 -18.33
N ALA A 59 12.61 18.52 -19.39
CA ALA A 59 13.68 19.09 -20.21
C ALA A 59 13.26 20.40 -20.89
N GLU A 60 12.02 20.50 -21.36
CA GLU A 60 11.46 21.74 -21.94
C GLU A 60 11.32 22.87 -20.91
N ARG A 61 11.15 22.53 -19.63
CA ARG A 61 11.03 23.50 -18.52
C ARG A 61 12.34 23.77 -17.80
N ALA A 62 13.43 23.12 -18.21
CA ALA A 62 14.73 23.26 -17.56
C ALA A 62 15.23 24.71 -17.61
N ARG A 63 15.80 25.17 -16.49
CA ARG A 63 16.23 26.56 -16.31
C ARG A 63 17.56 26.90 -16.99
N ASN A 64 18.31 25.89 -17.40
CA ASN A 64 19.57 26.05 -18.11
C ASN A 64 19.76 24.93 -19.15
N SER A 65 20.63 25.18 -20.13
CA SER A 65 20.92 24.25 -21.22
C SER A 65 21.62 22.98 -20.76
N GLN A 66 22.36 23.02 -19.64
CA GLN A 66 23.07 21.86 -19.10
C GLN A 66 22.09 20.82 -18.55
N ILE A 67 21.20 21.22 -17.64
CA ILE A 67 20.15 20.36 -17.06
C ILE A 67 19.25 19.82 -18.17
N GLN A 68 18.91 20.65 -19.16
CA GLN A 68 18.16 20.20 -20.33
C GLN A 68 18.88 19.07 -21.08
N ALA A 69 20.19 19.24 -21.36
CA ALA A 69 20.98 18.23 -22.04
C ALA A 69 21.09 16.93 -21.21
N ASP A 70 21.23 17.05 -19.89
CA ASP A 70 21.31 15.90 -18.98
C ASP A 70 19.99 15.11 -18.96
N ILE A 71 18.84 15.79 -18.89
CA ILE A 71 17.52 15.14 -18.95
C ILE A 71 17.30 14.45 -20.32
N PHE A 72 17.71 15.08 -21.43
CA PHE A 72 17.63 14.44 -22.75
C PHE A 72 18.56 13.22 -22.89
N ALA A 73 19.69 13.19 -22.18
CA ALA A 73 20.56 12.02 -22.13
C ALA A 73 19.87 10.87 -21.38
N GLN A 74 19.23 11.16 -20.24
CA GLN A 74 18.44 10.17 -19.48
C GLN A 74 17.23 9.66 -20.29
N ALA A 75 16.53 10.54 -21.01
CA ALA A 75 15.41 10.13 -21.87
C ALA A 75 15.83 9.16 -22.97
N ARG A 76 17.02 9.34 -23.56
CA ARG A 76 17.56 8.40 -24.55
C ARG A 76 17.87 7.02 -23.96
N GLN A 77 18.39 6.97 -22.74
CA GLN A 77 18.62 5.70 -22.02
C GLN A 77 17.30 4.92 -21.81
N LEU A 78 16.18 5.62 -21.57
CA LEU A 78 14.88 4.96 -21.40
C LEU A 78 14.39 4.23 -22.65
N HIS A 79 14.85 4.63 -23.84
CA HIS A 79 14.48 3.95 -25.08
C HIS A 79 14.95 2.48 -25.08
N GLU A 80 16.17 2.23 -24.62
CA GLU A 80 16.73 0.87 -24.48
C GLU A 80 16.03 0.11 -23.34
N VAL A 81 15.73 0.81 -22.23
CA VAL A 81 15.01 0.25 -21.08
C VAL A 81 13.61 -0.23 -21.48
N ASN A 82 12.90 0.49 -22.36
CA ASN A 82 11.52 0.16 -22.74
C ASN A 82 11.36 -1.28 -23.27
N ALA A 83 12.33 -1.76 -24.05
CA ALA A 83 12.30 -3.11 -24.60
C ALA A 83 12.50 -4.20 -23.53
N GLN A 84 13.23 -3.89 -22.45
CA GLN A 84 13.64 -4.86 -21.43
C GLN A 84 12.81 -4.78 -20.16
N PHE A 85 12.22 -3.62 -19.84
CA PHE A 85 11.53 -3.36 -18.59
C PHE A 85 10.37 -4.34 -18.36
N GLY A 86 9.44 -4.44 -19.32
CA GLY A 86 8.29 -5.34 -19.24
C GLY A 86 8.69 -6.82 -19.06
N PRO A 87 9.56 -7.37 -19.95
CA PRO A 87 10.05 -8.74 -19.80
C PRO A 87 10.75 -9.02 -18.47
N ARG A 88 11.67 -8.14 -18.02
CA ARG A 88 12.37 -8.33 -16.73
C ARG A 88 11.43 -8.23 -15.54
N PHE A 89 10.44 -7.34 -15.58
CA PHE A 89 9.40 -7.26 -14.55
C PHE A 89 8.60 -8.56 -14.45
N LEU A 90 8.14 -9.09 -15.59
CA LEU A 90 7.38 -10.34 -15.64
C LEU A 90 8.22 -11.57 -15.27
N GLU A 91 9.52 -11.53 -15.52
CA GLU A 91 10.48 -12.52 -15.04
C GLU A 91 10.57 -12.50 -13.51
N ALA A 92 10.74 -11.32 -12.90
CA ALA A 92 10.78 -11.19 -11.45
C ALA A 92 9.46 -11.64 -10.78
N VAL A 93 8.32 -11.38 -11.41
CA VAL A 93 7.02 -11.93 -10.97
C VAL A 93 7.01 -13.47 -11.05
N ALA A 94 7.57 -14.07 -12.10
CA ALA A 94 7.67 -15.53 -12.19
C ALA A 94 8.56 -16.12 -11.08
N VAL A 95 9.70 -15.50 -10.80
CA VAL A 95 10.60 -15.90 -9.71
C VAL A 95 9.88 -15.85 -8.38
N SER A 96 9.13 -14.77 -8.11
CA SER A 96 8.29 -14.64 -6.92
C SER A 96 7.27 -15.79 -6.80
N LEU A 97 6.55 -16.12 -7.88
CA LEU A 97 5.63 -17.26 -7.92
C LEU A 97 6.33 -18.62 -7.74
N ALA A 98 7.52 -18.81 -8.30
CA ALA A 98 8.29 -20.05 -8.18
C ALA A 98 8.79 -20.27 -6.74
N SER A 99 9.07 -19.18 -6.02
CA SER A 99 9.51 -19.20 -4.62
C SER A 99 8.39 -19.35 -3.58
N LEU A 100 7.13 -19.49 -4.01
CA LEU A 100 5.93 -19.44 -3.14
C LEU A 100 5.91 -20.48 -2.01
N ARG A 101 6.62 -21.60 -2.16
CA ARG A 101 6.77 -22.66 -1.15
C ARG A 101 8.03 -22.56 -0.29
N GLY A 102 8.92 -21.61 -0.60
CA GLY A 102 10.14 -21.37 0.15
C GLY A 102 9.87 -20.71 1.51
N PRO A 103 10.91 -20.56 2.35
CA PRO A 103 10.82 -19.76 3.57
C PRO A 103 10.40 -18.34 3.22
N ARG A 104 9.36 -17.86 3.91
CA ARG A 104 8.82 -16.52 3.71
C ARG A 104 9.69 -15.53 4.47
N HIS A 105 10.52 -14.79 3.74
CA HIS A 105 11.18 -13.61 4.28
C HIS A 105 10.33 -12.40 3.91
N THR A 106 9.70 -11.77 4.89
CA THR A 106 8.93 -10.54 4.70
C THR A 106 9.88 -9.41 4.33
N GLN A 107 10.05 -9.18 3.02
CA GLN A 107 10.83 -8.07 2.49
C GLN A 107 9.90 -6.87 2.32
N ARG A 108 9.69 -6.16 3.42
CA ARG A 108 8.79 -5.01 3.47
C ARG A 108 9.55 -3.73 3.16
N ILE A 109 8.97 -2.90 2.32
CA ILE A 109 9.40 -1.53 2.08
C ILE A 109 8.81 -0.75 3.25
N VAL A 110 9.65 -0.50 4.24
CA VAL A 110 9.31 0.29 5.42
C VAL A 110 10.18 1.54 5.33
N PRO A 111 9.61 2.75 5.48
CA PRO A 111 10.42 3.95 5.62
C PRO A 111 11.38 3.74 6.79
N THR A 112 12.67 3.74 6.52
CA THR A 112 13.67 3.51 7.57
C THR A 112 13.60 4.66 8.57
N GLU A 113 13.14 4.41 9.80
CA GLU A 113 13.34 5.36 10.89
C GLU A 113 14.84 5.42 11.19
N VAL A 114 15.43 6.59 10.95
CA VAL A 114 16.88 6.80 11.03
C VAL A 114 17.34 6.67 12.49
N SER A 115 17.86 5.50 12.87
CA SER A 115 18.71 5.40 14.06
C SER A 115 20.13 5.82 13.67
N VAL A 116 20.44 7.10 13.94
CA VAL A 116 21.65 7.76 13.49
C VAL A 116 22.87 7.26 14.28
N SER A 117 23.73 6.44 13.65
CA SER A 117 25.15 6.38 13.99
C SER A 117 25.89 7.30 13.03
N ALA A 118 26.22 8.50 13.53
CA ALA A 118 26.73 9.61 12.75
C ALA A 118 28.23 9.46 12.49
N THR A 119 28.65 8.97 11.31
CA THR A 119 29.93 9.45 10.73
C THR A 119 30.17 9.26 9.24
N ALA A 120 29.37 8.49 8.46
CA ALA A 120 29.73 8.28 7.03
C ALA A 120 28.59 7.98 6.03
N LEU A 121 27.31 8.19 6.34
CA LEU A 121 26.19 7.62 5.56
C LEU A 121 25.05 8.58 5.17
N THR A 122 25.22 9.90 5.29
CA THR A 122 24.08 10.82 5.24
C THR A 122 23.38 10.91 3.87
N LEU A 123 24.08 11.04 2.75
CA LEU A 123 23.42 11.30 1.45
C LEU A 123 22.83 10.08 0.74
N VAL A 124 23.46 8.90 0.84
CA VAL A 124 22.93 7.66 0.20
C VAL A 124 21.66 7.22 0.91
N ASN A 125 21.67 7.28 2.25
CA ASN A 125 20.50 6.97 3.07
C ASN A 125 19.32 7.90 2.76
N ASP A 126 19.57 9.20 2.55
CA ASP A 126 18.51 10.16 2.20
C ASP A 126 17.79 9.77 0.89
N THR A 127 18.54 9.33 -0.14
CA THR A 127 17.93 8.90 -1.41
C THR A 127 17.10 7.62 -1.29
N ASP A 128 17.51 6.68 -0.44
CA ASP A 128 16.75 5.45 -0.19
C ASP A 128 15.49 5.72 0.63
N VAL A 129 15.58 6.65 1.60
CA VAL A 129 14.44 7.11 2.39
C VAL A 129 13.37 7.74 1.49
N ASP A 130 13.75 8.60 0.55
CA ASP A 130 12.81 9.25 -0.37
C ASP A 130 12.06 8.22 -1.23
N ARG A 131 12.78 7.22 -1.78
CA ARG A 131 12.17 6.11 -2.55
C ARG A 131 11.19 5.34 -1.68
N ASP A 132 11.59 5.00 -0.46
CA ASP A 132 10.80 4.18 0.44
C ASP A 132 9.54 4.89 0.94
N ILE A 133 9.59 6.20 1.17
CA ILE A 133 8.42 7.00 1.53
C ILE A 133 7.38 6.97 0.41
N VAL A 134 7.81 7.24 -0.83
CA VAL A 134 6.89 7.27 -1.99
C VAL A 134 6.28 5.89 -2.23
N LEU A 135 7.10 4.84 -2.20
CA LEU A 135 6.62 3.48 -2.40
C LEU A 135 5.72 3.01 -1.25
N ALA A 136 6.03 3.34 0.01
CA ALA A 136 5.20 2.98 1.15
C ALA A 136 3.81 3.62 1.09
N ASP A 137 3.70 4.88 0.65
CA ASP A 137 2.40 5.53 0.44
C ASP A 137 1.58 4.83 -0.65
N ILE A 138 2.21 4.55 -1.81
CA ILE A 138 1.59 3.79 -2.90
C ILE A 138 1.11 2.43 -2.40
N ILE A 139 1.98 1.67 -1.73
CA ILE A 139 1.66 0.32 -1.21
C ILE A 139 0.46 0.39 -0.26
N ARG A 140 0.48 1.33 0.68
CA ARG A 140 -0.62 1.51 1.64
C ARG A 140 -1.93 1.81 0.93
N ARG A 141 -1.94 2.75 0.00
CA ARG A 141 -3.16 3.16 -0.72
C ARG A 141 -3.74 2.02 -1.56
N GLU A 142 -2.89 1.32 -2.30
CA GLU A 142 -3.33 0.25 -3.20
C GLU A 142 -3.72 -1.03 -2.45
N ALA A 143 -3.05 -1.33 -1.33
CA ALA A 143 -3.46 -2.42 -0.44
C ALA A 143 -4.84 -2.18 0.17
N GLN A 144 -5.16 -0.94 0.55
CA GLN A 144 -6.51 -0.60 1.06
C GLN A 144 -7.56 -0.66 -0.04
N ARG A 145 -7.26 -0.18 -1.26
CA ARG A 145 -8.19 -0.21 -2.39
C ARG A 145 -8.59 -1.63 -2.79
N SER A 146 -7.64 -2.57 -2.73
CA SER A 146 -7.85 -3.97 -3.14
C SER A 146 -7.89 -4.96 -1.98
N ALA A 147 -8.20 -4.50 -0.75
CA ALA A 147 -8.05 -5.27 0.48
C ALA A 147 -8.75 -6.65 0.43
N THR A 148 -10.03 -6.67 0.02
CA THR A 148 -10.82 -7.91 -0.06
C THR A 148 -10.22 -8.91 -1.07
N ALA A 149 -9.84 -8.43 -2.26
CA ALA A 149 -9.27 -9.28 -3.30
C ALA A 149 -7.91 -9.86 -2.87
N LEU A 150 -7.08 -9.05 -2.20
CA LEU A 150 -5.79 -9.46 -1.63
C LEU A 150 -5.98 -10.53 -0.55
N GLN A 151 -6.93 -10.33 0.38
CA GLN A 151 -7.20 -11.29 1.45
C GLN A 151 -7.67 -12.66 0.91
N LEU A 152 -8.60 -12.66 -0.05
CA LEU A 152 -9.05 -13.90 -0.71
C LEU A 152 -7.91 -14.60 -1.43
N LEU A 153 -7.06 -13.82 -2.12
CA LEU A 153 -5.91 -14.36 -2.83
C LEU A 153 -4.88 -14.95 -1.85
N GLY A 154 -4.65 -14.30 -0.71
CA GLY A 154 -3.74 -14.77 0.34
C GLY A 154 -4.12 -16.13 0.91
N GLN A 155 -5.42 -16.38 1.11
CA GLN A 155 -5.92 -17.70 1.53
C GLN A 155 -5.65 -18.76 0.45
N ARG A 156 -5.94 -18.43 -0.82
CA ARG A 156 -5.73 -19.35 -1.96
C ARG A 156 -4.25 -19.66 -2.19
N PHE A 157 -3.39 -18.66 -2.07
CA PHE A 157 -1.94 -18.84 -2.16
C PHE A 157 -1.41 -19.71 -1.00
N GLY A 158 -1.99 -19.61 0.20
CA GLY A 158 -1.68 -20.51 1.31
C GLY A 158 -1.87 -21.99 0.95
N VAL A 159 -2.96 -22.31 0.25
CA VAL A 159 -3.22 -23.67 -0.27
C VAL A 159 -2.17 -24.10 -1.30
N LEU A 160 -1.80 -23.22 -2.24
CA LEU A 160 -0.73 -23.52 -3.22
C LEU A 160 0.62 -23.75 -2.52
N ALA A 161 0.91 -22.97 -1.48
CA ALA A 161 2.11 -23.08 -0.67
C ALA A 161 2.13 -24.32 0.25
N ALA A 162 0.99 -24.99 0.43
CA ALA A 162 0.81 -26.00 1.49
C ALA A 162 1.23 -25.46 2.87
N GLY A 163 0.86 -24.22 3.16
CA GLY A 163 1.23 -23.52 4.38
C GLY A 163 0.13 -22.56 4.86
N PRO A 164 0.43 -21.70 5.85
CA PRO A 164 -0.53 -20.69 6.31
C PRO A 164 -0.91 -19.74 5.18
N ALA A 165 -2.06 -19.08 5.34
CA ALA A 165 -2.47 -17.99 4.45
C ALA A 165 -1.36 -16.94 4.35
N PHE A 166 -1.28 -16.27 3.20
CA PHE A 166 -0.35 -15.16 3.03
C PHE A 166 -0.93 -13.90 3.63
N ASP A 167 -0.08 -13.15 4.32
CA ASP A 167 -0.36 -11.76 4.61
C ASP A 167 -0.33 -10.94 3.31
N VAL A 168 -1.02 -9.81 3.32
CA VAL A 168 -1.17 -8.96 2.13
C VAL A 168 0.19 -8.50 1.58
N ASP A 169 1.16 -8.28 2.46
CA ASP A 169 2.49 -7.79 2.12
C ASP A 169 3.40 -8.88 1.52
N ASP A 170 3.09 -10.16 1.75
CA ASP A 170 3.89 -11.30 1.24
C ASP A 170 3.36 -11.82 -0.10
N LEU A 171 2.26 -11.27 -0.61
CA LEU A 171 1.64 -11.75 -1.84
C LEU A 171 2.50 -11.42 -3.07
N PRO A 172 2.79 -12.40 -3.96
CA PRO A 172 3.52 -12.16 -5.21
C PRO A 172 2.85 -11.16 -6.17
N PHE A 173 1.52 -11.05 -6.11
CA PHE A 173 0.74 -10.04 -6.84
C PHE A 173 0.31 -8.86 -5.96
N GLY A 174 0.81 -8.79 -4.72
CA GLY A 174 0.54 -7.69 -3.81
C GLY A 174 1.33 -6.44 -4.21
N PRO A 175 0.85 -5.24 -3.83
CA PRO A 175 1.52 -4.00 -4.16
C PRO A 175 2.95 -3.95 -3.61
N GLN A 176 3.20 -4.53 -2.43
CA GLN A 176 4.52 -4.65 -1.81
C GLN A 176 5.53 -5.34 -2.74
N ALA A 177 5.18 -6.51 -3.29
CA ALA A 177 6.05 -7.27 -4.19
C ALA A 177 6.26 -6.53 -5.52
N LEU A 178 5.21 -5.94 -6.09
CA LEU A 178 5.29 -5.23 -7.36
C LEU A 178 6.12 -3.94 -7.25
N CYS A 179 5.95 -3.16 -6.19
CA CYS A 179 6.76 -1.97 -5.91
C CYS A 179 8.23 -2.32 -5.68
N ARG A 180 8.52 -3.42 -4.98
CA ARG A 180 9.89 -3.91 -4.81
C ARG A 180 10.53 -4.21 -6.16
N ILE A 181 9.83 -4.92 -7.06
CA ILE A 181 10.35 -5.22 -8.40
C ILE A 181 10.64 -3.94 -9.20
N VAL A 182 9.75 -2.93 -9.16
CA VAL A 182 10.02 -1.66 -9.87
C VAL A 182 11.23 -0.93 -9.30
N ARG A 183 11.40 -0.93 -7.98
CA ARG A 183 12.58 -0.35 -7.33
C ARG A 183 13.86 -1.05 -7.78
N GLU A 184 13.91 -2.37 -7.67
CA GLU A 184 15.04 -3.19 -8.11
C GLU A 184 15.38 -2.96 -9.58
N LEU A 185 14.37 -2.88 -10.46
CA LEU A 185 14.60 -2.58 -11.87
C LEU A 185 15.12 -1.15 -12.09
N GLY A 186 14.60 -0.16 -11.37
CA GLY A 186 15.09 1.21 -11.45
C GLY A 186 16.57 1.32 -11.06
N GLU A 187 16.99 0.54 -10.06
CA GLU A 187 18.38 0.42 -9.60
C GLU A 187 19.24 -0.35 -10.64
N ASP A 188 18.76 -1.48 -11.15
CA ASP A 188 19.43 -2.29 -12.17
C ASP A 188 19.69 -1.52 -13.47
N PHE A 189 18.75 -0.66 -13.86
CA PHE A 189 18.88 0.21 -15.03
C PHE A 189 19.68 1.48 -14.75
N ALA A 190 20.22 1.64 -13.53
CA ALA A 190 21.00 2.80 -13.09
C ALA A 190 20.30 4.14 -13.35
N LEU A 191 18.98 4.19 -13.12
CA LEU A 191 18.20 5.40 -13.27
C LEU A 191 18.53 6.38 -12.13
N GLY A 192 18.62 7.68 -12.44
CA GLY A 192 18.80 8.72 -11.44
C GLY A 192 17.61 8.79 -10.46
N LEU A 193 17.83 9.31 -9.26
CA LEU A 193 16.81 9.38 -8.21
C LEU A 193 15.50 10.03 -8.70
N GLU A 194 15.59 11.22 -9.31
CA GLU A 194 14.42 11.94 -9.84
C GLU A 194 13.65 11.11 -10.88
N THR A 195 14.37 10.42 -11.76
CA THR A 195 13.80 9.51 -12.77
C THR A 195 13.10 8.32 -12.13
N GLN A 196 13.67 7.75 -11.05
CA GLN A 196 13.05 6.65 -10.31
C GLN A 196 11.79 7.11 -9.57
N LEU A 197 11.80 8.30 -8.94
CA LEU A 197 10.60 8.85 -8.30
C LEU A 197 9.50 9.13 -9.33
N ALA A 198 9.85 9.65 -10.51
CA ALA A 198 8.92 9.78 -11.62
C ALA A 198 8.41 8.40 -12.10
N LEU A 199 9.30 7.41 -12.25
CA LEU A 199 8.95 6.04 -12.61
C LEU A 199 7.90 5.45 -11.65
N TYR A 200 8.07 5.61 -10.34
CA TYR A 200 7.12 5.09 -9.35
C TYR A 200 5.73 5.74 -9.48
N ARG A 201 5.69 7.06 -9.68
CA ARG A 201 4.43 7.79 -9.89
C ARG A 201 3.73 7.38 -11.19
N VAL A 202 4.48 7.17 -12.27
CA VAL A 202 3.92 6.72 -13.55
C VAL A 202 3.47 5.26 -13.45
N PHE A 203 4.26 4.39 -12.82
CA PHE A 203 3.95 2.99 -12.61
C PHE A 203 2.65 2.80 -11.81
N ASP A 204 2.49 3.58 -10.74
CA ASP A 204 1.28 3.62 -9.95
C ASP A 204 0.03 3.90 -10.81
N ARG A 205 0.06 4.99 -11.60
CA ARG A 205 -1.05 5.36 -12.49
C ARG A 205 -1.31 4.35 -13.61
N GLN A 206 -0.26 3.79 -14.22
CA GLN A 206 -0.42 2.91 -15.38
C GLN A 206 -0.80 1.47 -14.99
N LEU A 207 -0.27 0.97 -13.87
CA LEU A 207 -0.37 -0.44 -13.49
C LEU A 207 -1.13 -0.64 -12.17
N LEU A 208 -0.76 0.05 -11.09
CA LEU A 208 -1.31 -0.26 -9.77
C LEU A 208 -2.75 0.22 -9.59
N GLU A 209 -3.15 1.32 -10.21
CA GLU A 209 -4.57 1.73 -10.25
C GLU A 209 -5.48 0.63 -10.81
N ARG A 210 -4.93 -0.25 -11.66
CA ARG A 210 -5.64 -1.39 -12.27
C ARG A 210 -5.34 -2.73 -11.59
N LEU A 211 -4.63 -2.73 -10.47
CA LEU A 211 -4.22 -3.95 -9.77
C LEU A 211 -5.43 -4.81 -9.35
N GLY A 212 -6.54 -4.18 -8.98
CA GLY A 212 -7.78 -4.88 -8.61
C GLY A 212 -8.26 -5.87 -9.68
N GLU A 213 -8.20 -5.48 -10.96
CA GLU A 213 -8.60 -6.35 -12.09
C GLU A 213 -7.74 -7.61 -12.17
N LEU A 214 -6.43 -7.49 -11.99
CA LEU A 214 -5.50 -8.62 -11.96
C LEU A 214 -5.83 -9.56 -10.80
N LEU A 215 -6.02 -9.00 -9.59
CA LEU A 215 -6.28 -9.76 -8.38
C LEU A 215 -7.61 -10.52 -8.45
N GLU A 216 -8.66 -9.88 -8.96
CA GLU A 216 -9.96 -10.52 -9.18
C GLU A 216 -9.86 -11.65 -10.19
N ARG A 217 -9.20 -11.43 -11.33
CA ARG A 217 -8.98 -12.48 -12.33
C ARG A 217 -8.17 -13.65 -11.78
N ALA A 218 -7.15 -13.40 -10.98
CA ALA A 218 -6.37 -14.45 -10.33
C ALA A 218 -7.22 -15.26 -9.33
N ASN A 219 -8.06 -14.58 -8.54
CA ASN A 219 -9.02 -15.23 -7.63
C ASN A 219 -10.02 -16.12 -8.40
N ILE A 220 -10.59 -15.61 -9.49
CA ILE A 220 -11.53 -16.34 -10.35
C ILE A 220 -10.86 -17.57 -10.97
N LEU A 221 -9.65 -17.41 -11.52
CA LEU A 221 -8.87 -18.49 -12.11
C LEU A 221 -8.66 -19.61 -11.09
N LEU A 222 -8.20 -19.28 -9.89
CA LEU A 222 -7.96 -20.28 -8.85
C LEU A 222 -9.26 -20.92 -8.34
N ALA A 223 -10.36 -20.17 -8.27
CA ALA A 223 -11.67 -20.69 -7.89
C ALA A 223 -12.20 -21.68 -8.92
N HIS A 224 -12.11 -21.35 -10.21
CA HIS A 224 -12.50 -22.22 -11.31
C HIS A 224 -11.69 -23.53 -11.31
N GLU A 225 -10.40 -23.43 -11.00
CA GLU A 225 -9.52 -24.58 -10.84
C GLU A 225 -9.70 -25.36 -9.52
N GLY A 226 -10.73 -25.04 -8.74
CA GLY A 226 -11.13 -25.77 -7.54
C GLY A 226 -10.24 -25.53 -6.32
N VAL A 227 -9.42 -24.48 -6.31
CA VAL A 227 -8.78 -24.00 -5.07
C VAL A 227 -9.86 -23.23 -4.32
N LEU A 228 -10.26 -23.64 -3.11
CA LEU A 228 -11.27 -22.94 -2.28
C LEU A 228 -12.47 -22.31 -3.06
N PRO A 229 -13.19 -23.07 -3.91
CA PRO A 229 -14.34 -22.53 -4.64
C PRO A 229 -15.45 -22.18 -3.63
N GLY A 230 -15.89 -20.92 -3.59
CA GLY A 230 -16.88 -20.44 -2.61
C GLY A 230 -16.29 -19.77 -1.36
N LEU A 231 -14.98 -19.50 -1.33
CA LEU A 231 -14.40 -18.63 -0.31
C LEU A 231 -15.00 -17.21 -0.43
N VAL A 232 -15.70 -16.78 0.62
CA VAL A 232 -16.27 -15.43 0.76
C VAL A 232 -15.58 -14.72 1.91
N TYR A 233 -15.22 -13.45 1.71
CA TYR A 233 -14.70 -12.62 2.79
C TYR A 233 -15.86 -12.05 3.61
N THR A 234 -15.95 -12.45 4.88
CA THR A 234 -16.91 -11.89 5.83
C THR A 234 -16.12 -11.13 6.89
N PRO A 235 -16.14 -9.78 6.89
CA PRO A 235 -15.44 -9.01 7.90
C PRO A 235 -16.04 -9.31 9.28
N TYR A 236 -15.19 -9.74 10.22
CA TYR A 236 -15.60 -9.96 11.59
C TYR A 236 -15.85 -8.61 12.26
N LEU A 237 -17.11 -8.17 12.28
CA LEU A 237 -17.54 -7.04 13.09
C LEU A 237 -17.67 -7.52 14.53
N ALA A 238 -16.64 -7.28 15.34
CA ALA A 238 -16.72 -7.49 16.78
C ALA A 238 -17.86 -6.63 17.34
N ARG A 239 -18.97 -7.28 17.73
CA ARG A 239 -20.08 -6.59 18.38
C ARG A 239 -19.60 -6.05 19.72
N SER A 240 -19.46 -4.73 19.83
CA SER A 240 -19.23 -4.07 21.11
C SER A 240 -20.31 -4.52 22.10
N ALA A 241 -19.90 -5.17 23.20
CA ALA A 241 -20.78 -5.77 24.19
C ALA A 241 -21.41 -4.72 25.14
N THR A 242 -21.72 -3.53 24.64
CA THR A 242 -22.29 -2.42 25.42
C THR A 242 -23.64 -2.03 24.83
N THR A 243 -24.68 -2.82 25.13
CA THR A 243 -26.10 -2.43 25.29
C THR A 243 -26.96 -3.71 25.32
N ARG A 244 -26.90 -4.44 26.42
CA ARG A 244 -27.99 -5.32 26.87
C ARG A 244 -28.27 -5.04 28.34
N ARG A 245 -28.81 -3.86 28.60
CA ARG A 245 -29.66 -3.63 29.76
C ARG A 245 -30.89 -2.90 29.24
N ILE A 246 -32.05 -3.32 29.74
CA ILE A 246 -33.43 -2.89 29.43
C ILE A 246 -34.14 -3.89 28.51
N ILE A 247 -34.85 -4.84 29.14
CA ILE A 247 -36.29 -5.17 28.98
C ILE A 247 -36.54 -6.43 29.82
N THR A 248 -37.25 -6.29 30.94
CA THR A 248 -38.36 -7.16 31.39
C THR A 248 -38.91 -6.63 32.73
N GLY A 249 -40.17 -6.20 32.74
CA GLY A 249 -41.09 -6.47 33.84
C GLY A 249 -42.25 -7.33 33.29
N PRO A 250 -43.31 -7.63 34.04
CA PRO A 250 -43.49 -7.64 35.51
C PRO A 250 -43.94 -9.03 36.03
N GLU A 251 -43.80 -9.36 37.33
CA GLU A 251 -44.71 -10.29 38.04
C GLU A 251 -44.73 -10.01 39.56
N ARG A 252 -45.92 -10.19 40.16
CA ARG A 252 -46.26 -9.96 41.58
C ARG A 252 -46.15 -11.25 42.40
N GLY A 253 -45.68 -11.16 43.65
CA GLY A 253 -45.91 -12.18 44.70
C GLY A 253 -44.98 -12.02 45.93
N LEU A 254 -45.56 -11.74 47.11
CA LEU A 254 -44.97 -11.37 48.42
C LEU A 254 -44.32 -12.54 49.23
N PRO A 255 -43.95 -12.40 50.55
CA PRO A 255 -42.92 -11.54 51.16
C PRO A 255 -41.98 -12.33 52.11
N GLY A 256 -40.75 -11.87 52.37
CA GLY A 256 -39.89 -12.54 53.37
C GLY A 256 -38.60 -11.81 53.74
N ALA A 257 -38.58 -11.28 54.96
CA ALA A 257 -37.45 -11.09 55.88
C ALA A 257 -36.15 -10.37 55.43
N ARG A 258 -36.00 -9.16 55.98
CA ARG A 258 -34.79 -8.43 56.46
C ARG A 258 -33.40 -9.05 56.25
N GLY A 259 -32.52 -8.19 55.72
CA GLY A 259 -31.18 -7.94 56.29
C GLY A 259 -30.00 -8.31 55.39
N GLY A 260 -29.16 -7.34 55.04
CA GLY A 260 -27.84 -7.62 54.47
C GLY A 260 -27.26 -6.47 53.65
N ALA A 261 -26.21 -5.86 54.22
CA ALA A 261 -25.46 -4.72 53.71
C ALA A 261 -25.11 -4.78 52.21
N ALA A 262 -25.24 -3.63 51.55
CA ALA A 262 -24.70 -3.36 50.23
C ALA A 262 -23.17 -3.43 50.24
N ALA A 263 -22.63 -4.58 49.81
CA ALA A 263 -21.22 -4.71 49.45
C ALA A 263 -21.05 -4.18 48.01
N ARG A 264 -20.60 -2.94 47.91
CA ARG A 264 -19.98 -2.36 46.70
C ARG A 264 -18.78 -3.24 46.29
N PRO A 265 -18.71 -3.76 45.06
CA PRO A 265 -17.41 -4.13 44.50
C PRO A 265 -16.61 -2.85 44.20
N LEU A 266 -15.47 -2.74 44.87
CA LEU A 266 -14.38 -1.80 44.59
C LEU A 266 -13.80 -2.09 43.20
N THR A 267 -14.18 -1.29 42.21
CA THR A 267 -13.28 -0.88 41.13
C THR A 267 -13.60 0.57 40.81
N GLY A 268 -13.05 1.47 41.62
CA GLY A 268 -12.96 2.87 41.25
C GLY A 268 -11.95 3.00 40.12
N TRP A 269 -12.43 3.29 38.92
CA TRP A 269 -11.70 4.10 37.96
C TRP A 269 -12.65 5.21 37.50
N ASN A 270 -12.79 6.22 38.36
CA ASN A 270 -13.31 7.51 37.92
C ASN A 270 -12.21 8.17 37.09
N GLY A 271 -12.48 8.34 35.81
CA GLY A 271 -11.63 9.03 34.85
C GLY A 271 -12.48 9.53 33.70
N SER A 272 -13.56 10.26 34.01
CA SER A 272 -14.16 11.20 33.07
C SER A 272 -13.09 12.23 32.73
N ALA A 273 -12.42 12.06 31.60
CA ALA A 273 -11.68 13.16 30.99
C ALA A 273 -12.70 14.24 30.62
N PRO A 274 -12.57 15.48 31.10
CA PRO A 274 -13.31 16.57 30.50
C PRO A 274 -12.79 16.72 29.06
N SER A 275 -13.70 16.86 28.11
CA SER A 275 -13.39 17.38 26.78
C SER A 275 -12.97 18.84 26.93
N THR A 276 -11.70 19.09 27.21
CA THR A 276 -11.05 20.37 26.89
C THR A 276 -10.95 20.44 25.37
N GLY A 277 -12.03 20.97 24.78
CA GLY A 277 -12.06 21.30 23.37
C GLY A 277 -11.02 22.36 23.07
N TRP A 278 -10.26 22.14 21.99
CA TRP A 278 -9.34 23.10 21.41
C TRP A 278 -9.97 24.50 21.18
N ALA A 279 -11.29 24.57 21.09
CA ALA A 279 -12.07 25.80 21.00
C ALA A 279 -11.91 26.75 22.21
N ALA A 280 -11.71 26.23 23.43
CA ALA A 280 -11.55 27.07 24.62
C ALA A 280 -10.16 27.75 24.70
N MET A 281 -9.12 27.10 24.15
CA MET A 281 -7.77 27.69 24.11
C MET A 281 -7.66 28.81 23.07
N THR A 282 -8.40 28.73 21.95
CA THR A 282 -8.45 29.81 20.96
C THR A 282 -9.20 31.04 21.45
N GLU A 283 -10.22 30.86 22.30
CA GLU A 283 -10.99 31.96 22.88
C GLU A 283 -10.21 32.71 23.97
N GLN A 284 -9.41 31.98 24.77
CA GLN A 284 -8.58 32.58 25.82
C GLN A 284 -7.34 33.32 25.26
N ALA A 285 -6.77 32.85 24.15
CA ALA A 285 -5.69 33.55 23.46
C ALA A 285 -6.17 34.86 22.80
N MET A 286 -7.40 34.89 22.28
CA MET A 286 -7.97 36.09 21.67
C MET A 286 -8.45 37.12 22.71
N ALA A 287 -8.85 36.68 23.91
CA ALA A 287 -9.20 37.55 25.04
C ALA A 287 -7.98 38.21 25.73
N LEU A 288 -6.81 37.56 25.71
CA LEU A 288 -5.56 38.14 26.23
C LEU A 288 -4.96 39.18 25.27
N ALA A 289 -5.23 39.08 23.96
CA ALA A 289 -4.79 40.04 22.96
C ALA A 289 -5.61 41.35 22.98
N THR A 290 -6.86 41.32 23.45
CA THR A 290 -7.72 42.52 23.55
C THR A 290 -7.60 43.24 24.90
N ALA A 291 -7.05 42.60 25.93
CA ALA A 291 -6.80 43.21 27.23
C ALA A 291 -5.54 44.10 27.29
N SER A 292 -4.64 44.05 26.28
CA SER A 292 -3.48 44.96 26.19
C SER A 292 -3.78 46.26 25.41
N ALA A 293 -5.05 46.49 25.03
CA ALA A 293 -5.46 47.66 24.26
C ALA A 293 -6.66 48.35 24.92
N ALA A 294 -6.42 48.99 26.08
CA ALA A 294 -7.25 50.09 26.55
C ALA A 294 -6.37 51.31 26.87
N PRO A 295 -6.82 52.54 26.56
CA PRO A 295 -5.93 53.67 26.34
C PRO A 295 -5.82 54.54 27.59
N ASP A 296 -4.62 54.72 28.12
CA ASP A 296 -4.32 55.87 28.98
C ASP A 296 -3.92 57.05 28.08
N GLY A 297 -4.75 58.09 28.16
CA GLY A 297 -4.66 59.26 27.32
C GLY A 297 -3.63 60.30 27.77
N THR A 298 -3.56 61.33 26.92
CA THR A 298 -3.21 62.74 27.20
C THR A 298 -1.73 63.12 27.37
N ALA A 299 -1.08 63.44 26.23
CA ALA A 299 -0.48 64.74 25.78
C ALA A 299 0.41 65.58 26.74
N PRO A 300 1.18 66.62 26.29
CA PRO A 300 1.52 67.09 24.93
C PRO A 300 3.04 67.43 24.69
N ILE A 301 3.37 67.70 23.41
CA ILE A 301 4.25 68.75 22.84
C ILE A 301 5.64 69.03 23.48
N GLY A 302 6.69 68.94 22.65
CA GLY A 302 8.00 69.57 22.89
C GLY A 302 8.87 69.57 21.62
N ASP A 303 9.15 70.77 21.14
CA ASP A 303 9.76 71.16 19.86
C ASP A 303 11.17 70.66 19.56
N ALA A 304 11.47 70.68 18.26
CA ALA A 304 12.81 70.61 17.70
C ALA A 304 13.48 72.01 17.71
N ALA A 305 14.69 72.07 18.27
CA ALA A 305 15.80 72.91 17.82
C ALA A 305 17.09 72.39 18.46
#